data_AF-A0A2G9TCG8-F1
#
_entry.id   AF-A0A2G9TCG8-F1
#
_cell.length_a   1.000
_cell.length_b   1.000
_cell.length_c   1.000
_cell.angle_alpha   90.00
_cell.angle_beta   90.00
_cell.angle_gamma   90.00
#
_symmetry.space_group_name_H-M   'P 1'
#
loop_
_entity.id
_entity.type
_entity.pdbx_description
1 polymer ?
#
loop_
_entity_poly.entity_id
_entity_poly.type
_entity_poly.pdbx_seq_one_letter_code
_entity_poly.pdbx_strand_id
1 'polypeptide(L)'
;ILLSKLIDEEQIYREKSSEELAYWLKKNKARTIRMNWMCPKKPQERVFLKCGIRPDNMSLAYDSENLPNSEDKWNSTVFFSKQFGCYKWPETISVVVFAKRPQINRPKLNECEKAIVAAFENPEFYGLWITLLLIEKRDLPELKESTVWIVK
;
A
#
# COMPACT_ATOMS: atom_id res chain seq x y z
N ILE A 1 15.04 -15.86 -16.51
CA ILE A 1 13.99 -16.86 -16.81
C ILE A 1 12.62 -16.37 -16.34
N LEU A 2 12.43 -16.03 -15.05
CA LEU A 2 11.14 -15.52 -14.56
C LEU A 2 10.71 -14.24 -15.29
N LEU A 3 11.51 -13.17 -15.25
CA LEU A 3 11.15 -11.89 -15.88
C LEU A 3 10.82 -12.00 -17.38
N SER A 4 11.58 -12.79 -18.14
CA SER A 4 11.30 -13.01 -19.57
C SER A 4 9.94 -13.67 -19.85
N LYS A 5 9.37 -14.39 -18.87
CA LYS A 5 8.06 -15.03 -19.00
C LYS A 5 6.88 -14.07 -18.85
N LEU A 6 7.11 -12.81 -18.45
CA LEU A 6 6.07 -11.77 -18.44
C LEU A 6 5.61 -11.39 -19.85
N ILE A 7 6.43 -11.63 -20.87
CA ILE A 7 6.12 -11.37 -22.28
C ILE A 7 6.01 -12.67 -23.09
N ASP A 8 5.79 -13.80 -22.42
CA ASP A 8 5.59 -15.09 -23.08
C ASP A 8 4.31 -15.07 -23.91
N GLU A 9 4.20 -15.92 -24.93
CA GLU A 9 3.01 -16.02 -25.77
C GLU A 9 1.82 -16.62 -25.00
N GLU A 10 2.09 -17.59 -24.11
CA GLU A 10 1.04 -18.22 -23.31
C GLU A 10 0.72 -17.42 -22.04
N GLN A 11 -0.55 -17.08 -21.87
CA GLN A 11 -1.06 -16.36 -20.71
C GLN A 11 -0.72 -17.05 -19.38
N ILE A 12 -0.80 -18.39 -19.33
CA ILE A 12 -0.54 -19.18 -18.12
C ILE A 12 0.87 -18.90 -17.57
N TYR A 13 1.88 -18.73 -18.44
CA TYR A 13 3.23 -18.42 -18.00
C TYR A 13 3.38 -16.97 -17.53
N ARG A 14 2.66 -16.03 -18.16
CA ARG A 14 2.63 -14.62 -17.74
C ARG A 14 2.02 -14.47 -16.35
N GLU A 15 0.89 -15.13 -16.09
CA GLU A 15 0.21 -15.15 -14.80
C GLU A 15 1.11 -15.72 -13.71
N LYS A 16 1.66 -16.93 -13.91
CA LYS A 16 2.58 -17.55 -12.95
C LYS A 16 3.80 -16.67 -12.68
N SER A 17 4.41 -16.11 -13.73
CA SER A 17 5.55 -15.22 -13.59
C SER A 17 5.19 -13.94 -12.81
N SER A 18 4.00 -13.40 -13.03
CA SER A 18 3.51 -12.21 -12.32
C SER A 18 3.32 -12.51 -10.82
N GLU A 19 2.72 -13.65 -10.49
CA GLU A 19 2.53 -14.09 -9.11
C GLU A 19 3.87 -14.33 -8.39
N GLU A 20 4.80 -15.02 -9.04
CA GLU A 20 6.12 -15.29 -8.46
C GLU A 20 6.92 -14.00 -8.27
N LEU A 21 6.87 -13.06 -9.23
CA LEU A 21 7.50 -11.75 -9.10
C LEU A 21 6.87 -10.96 -7.94
N ALA A 22 5.54 -10.92 -7.85
CA ALA A 22 4.82 -10.24 -6.78
C ALA A 22 5.17 -10.82 -5.41
N TYR A 23 5.26 -12.15 -5.30
CA TYR A 23 5.70 -12.85 -4.10
C TYR A 23 7.14 -12.46 -3.73
N TRP A 24 8.04 -12.47 -4.71
CA TRP A 24 9.44 -12.09 -4.50
C TRP A 24 9.57 -10.64 -4.05
N LEU A 25 8.87 -9.70 -4.69
CA LEU A 25 8.85 -8.28 -4.32
C LEU A 25 8.30 -8.08 -2.90
N LYS A 26 7.24 -8.79 -2.54
CA LYS A 26 6.66 -8.73 -1.19
C LYS A 26 7.63 -9.25 -0.12
N LYS A 27 8.33 -10.35 -0.40
CA LYS A 27 9.29 -10.98 0.52
C LYS A 27 10.54 -10.11 0.73
N ASN A 28 11.01 -9.46 -0.33
CA ASN A 28 12.23 -8.65 -0.31
C ASN A 28 11.98 -7.16 -0.05
N LYS A 29 10.72 -6.74 0.14
CA LYS A 29 10.37 -5.35 0.43
C LYS A 29 11.09 -4.86 1.69
N ALA A 30 11.88 -3.79 1.54
CA ALA A 30 12.53 -3.14 2.67
C ALA A 30 11.51 -2.69 3.72
N ARG A 31 11.79 -2.99 4.99
CA ARG A 31 10.89 -2.68 6.10
C ARG A 31 10.88 -1.17 6.34
N THR A 32 9.68 -0.63 6.51
CA THR A 32 9.50 0.76 6.93
C THR A 32 9.94 0.94 8.37
N ILE A 33 10.62 2.05 8.67
CA ILE A 33 10.93 2.48 10.03
C ILE A 33 9.62 2.95 10.67
N ARG A 34 9.29 2.41 11.84
CA ARG A 34 8.03 2.70 12.54
C ARG A 34 8.30 3.38 13.87
N MET A 35 7.36 4.22 14.29
CA MET A 35 7.31 4.82 15.62
C MET A 35 6.00 4.44 16.31
N ASN A 36 6.02 4.46 17.64
CA ASN A 36 4.82 4.34 18.45
C ASN A 36 4.17 5.72 18.59
N TRP A 37 3.02 5.90 17.95
CA TRP A 37 2.20 7.07 18.12
C TRP A 37 1.31 6.90 19.34
N MET A 38 1.37 7.87 20.27
CA MET A 38 0.63 7.84 21.52
C MET A 38 -0.83 8.17 21.25
N CYS A 39 -1.72 7.24 21.59
CA CYS A 39 -3.15 7.48 21.41
C CYS A 39 -3.67 8.49 22.46
N PRO A 40 -4.73 9.25 22.13
CA PRO A 40 -5.43 10.06 23.11
C PRO A 40 -5.80 9.23 24.35
N LYS A 41 -5.68 9.82 25.54
CA LYS A 41 -5.94 9.11 26.81
C LYS A 41 -7.30 8.42 26.73
N LYS A 42 -7.32 7.12 27.09
CA LYS A 42 -8.56 6.34 27.18
C LYS A 42 -9.56 7.14 28.02
N PRO A 43 -10.82 7.33 27.58
CA PRO A 43 -11.84 7.83 28.49
C PRO A 43 -11.84 6.91 29.72
N GLN A 44 -11.82 7.50 30.91
CA GLN A 44 -11.83 6.76 32.17
C GLN A 44 -12.95 5.72 32.09
N GLU A 45 -12.70 4.49 32.54
CA GLU A 45 -13.55 3.29 32.34
C GLU A 45 -15.02 3.45 32.78
N ARG A 46 -15.37 4.57 33.42
CA ARG A 46 -16.72 4.97 33.83
C ARG A 46 -17.55 5.65 32.74
N VAL A 47 -16.99 5.95 31.57
CA VAL A 47 -17.73 6.56 30.44
C VAL A 47 -18.18 5.47 29.47
N PHE A 48 -19.49 5.40 29.20
CA PHE A 48 -20.03 4.52 28.17
C PHE A 48 -19.34 4.78 26.82
N LEU A 49 -18.72 3.73 26.26
CA LEU A 49 -18.04 3.80 24.96
C LEU A 49 -19.06 4.12 23.87
N LYS A 50 -18.97 5.33 23.31
CA LYS A 50 -19.76 5.75 22.15
C LYS A 50 -19.00 5.41 20.87
N CYS A 51 -19.60 4.59 20.01
CA CYS A 51 -19.08 4.34 18.68
C CYS A 51 -19.23 5.59 17.79
N GLY A 52 -18.38 5.72 16.79
CA GLY A 52 -18.50 6.76 15.75
C GLY A 52 -17.50 7.90 15.89
N ILE A 53 -17.82 9.03 15.26
CA ILE A 53 -16.98 10.23 15.27
C ILE A 53 -17.10 10.89 16.65
N ARG A 54 -15.96 11.11 17.29
CA ARG A 54 -15.81 11.70 18.61
C ARG A 54 -14.71 12.75 18.60
N PRO A 55 -14.70 13.69 19.56
CA PRO A 55 -13.68 14.74 19.60
C PRO A 55 -12.23 14.20 19.61
N ASP A 56 -12.00 13.03 20.22
CA ASP A 56 -10.68 12.38 20.30
C ASP A 56 -10.22 11.74 18.98
N ASN A 57 -11.14 11.36 18.09
CA ASN A 57 -10.81 10.75 16.79
C ASN A 57 -11.12 11.65 15.58
N MET A 58 -11.59 12.87 15.82
CA MET A 58 -11.94 13.83 14.77
C MET A 58 -10.75 14.15 13.86
N SER A 59 -9.54 14.19 14.40
CA SER A 59 -8.31 14.44 13.61
C SER A 59 -7.96 13.30 12.64
N LEU A 60 -8.61 12.14 12.74
CA LEU A 60 -8.48 11.05 11.77
C LEU A 60 -9.49 11.14 10.63
N ALA A 61 -10.56 11.93 10.81
CA ALA A 61 -11.51 12.17 9.73
C ALA A 61 -10.83 12.96 8.62
N TYR A 62 -11.24 12.70 7.39
CA TYR A 62 -10.79 13.48 6.26
C TYR A 62 -11.27 14.92 6.41
N ASP A 63 -10.32 15.87 6.36
CA ASP A 63 -10.58 17.30 6.39
C ASP A 63 -10.02 17.93 5.12
N SER A 64 -10.90 18.45 4.27
CA SER A 64 -10.54 19.07 3.00
C SER A 64 -9.77 20.39 3.15
N GLU A 65 -9.96 21.09 4.27
CA GLU A 65 -9.32 22.39 4.50
C GLU A 65 -7.90 22.24 5.04
N ASN A 66 -7.63 21.13 5.75
CA ASN A 66 -6.35 20.87 6.43
C ASN A 66 -5.51 19.76 5.79
N LEU A 67 -5.61 19.60 4.47
CA LEU A 67 -4.80 18.65 3.74
C LEU A 67 -3.30 19.01 3.77
N PRO A 68 -2.40 18.01 3.77
CA PRO A 68 -0.95 18.22 3.74
C PRO A 68 -0.46 18.62 2.33
N ASN A 69 -0.91 19.77 1.85
CA ASN A 69 -0.64 20.29 0.49
C ASN A 69 0.72 21.01 0.35
N SER A 70 1.52 21.02 1.41
CA SER A 70 2.87 21.59 1.42
C SER A 70 3.83 20.57 2.00
N GLU A 71 5.10 20.66 1.61
CA GLU A 71 6.14 19.76 2.08
C GLU A 71 6.24 19.78 3.62
N ASP A 72 6.20 20.96 4.25
CA ASP A 72 6.28 21.09 5.71
C ASP A 72 5.12 20.40 6.43
N LYS A 73 3.88 20.57 5.92
CA LYS A 73 2.71 19.87 6.45
C LYS A 73 2.85 18.37 6.24
N TRP A 74 3.17 17.92 5.02
CA TRP A 74 3.37 16.51 4.69
C TRP A 74 4.41 15.84 5.59
N ASN A 75 5.54 16.51 5.81
CA ASN A 75 6.65 16.06 6.63
C ASN A 75 6.32 16.00 8.13
N SER A 76 5.25 16.66 8.56
CA SER A 76 4.79 16.72 9.95
C SER A 76 3.48 15.96 10.20
N THR A 77 2.85 15.42 9.16
CA THR A 77 1.60 14.64 9.26
C THR A 77 1.87 13.15 9.54
N VAL A 78 1.04 12.56 10.40
CA VAL A 78 1.00 11.10 10.60
C VAL A 78 -0.12 10.52 9.75
N PHE A 79 0.20 9.51 8.95
CA PHE A 79 -0.77 8.81 8.11
C PHE A 79 -1.15 7.46 8.72
N PHE A 80 -2.46 7.22 8.85
CA PHE A 80 -3.01 5.96 9.34
C PHE A 80 -3.60 5.16 8.18
N SER A 81 -3.23 3.89 8.08
CA SER A 81 -3.75 2.99 7.03
C SER A 81 -4.98 2.19 7.47
N LYS A 82 -5.34 2.25 8.76
CA LYS A 82 -6.47 1.52 9.35
C LYS A 82 -7.31 2.46 10.20
N GLN A 83 -8.58 2.10 10.37
CA GLN A 83 -9.53 2.81 11.21
C GLN A 83 -9.24 2.51 12.69
N PHE A 84 -8.42 3.34 13.32
CA PHE A 84 -8.18 3.27 14.77
C PHE A 84 -9.14 4.20 15.51
N GLY A 85 -9.44 3.88 16.77
CA GLY A 85 -10.20 4.80 17.63
C GLY A 85 -11.69 4.93 17.30
N CYS A 86 -12.27 4.15 16.39
CA CYS A 86 -13.72 4.18 16.12
C CYS A 86 -14.55 3.62 17.29
N TYR A 87 -14.06 2.56 17.94
CA TYR A 87 -14.67 1.99 19.16
C TYR A 87 -13.84 2.33 20.41
N LYS A 88 -12.59 1.87 20.44
CA LYS A 88 -11.64 2.10 21.54
C LYS A 88 -10.23 2.32 20.99
N TRP A 89 -9.48 3.21 21.63
CA TRP A 89 -8.06 3.39 21.32
C TRP A 89 -7.21 2.28 21.94
N PRO A 90 -6.24 1.73 21.19
CA PRO A 90 -5.13 1.01 21.79
C PRO A 90 -4.25 1.99 22.59
N GLU A 91 -3.25 1.46 23.31
CA GLU A 91 -2.32 2.32 24.06
C GLU A 91 -1.40 3.10 23.12
N THR A 92 -0.91 2.41 22.09
CA THR A 92 -0.08 3.01 21.04
C THR A 92 -0.46 2.41 19.69
N ILE A 93 -0.20 3.17 18.63
CA ILE A 93 -0.33 2.69 17.25
C ILE A 93 1.05 2.71 16.61
N SER A 94 1.45 1.59 16.03
CA SER A 94 2.66 1.53 15.21
C SER A 94 2.40 2.19 13.87
N VAL A 95 2.95 3.38 13.66
CA VAL A 95 2.85 4.16 12.41
C VAL A 95 4.22 4.28 11.76
N VAL A 96 4.26 4.57 10.45
CA VAL A 96 5.53 4.93 9.80
C VAL A 96 6.02 6.26 10.40
N VAL A 97 7.34 6.40 10.56
CA VAL A 97 7.92 7.66 11.04
C VAL A 97 7.54 8.83 10.13
N PHE A 98 7.53 10.04 10.68
CA PHE A 98 7.33 11.28 9.93
C PHE A 98 8.25 11.34 8.69
N ALA A 99 7.72 11.85 7.56
CA ALA A 99 8.47 11.91 6.30
C ALA A 99 9.71 12.82 6.37
N LYS A 100 9.80 13.74 7.35
CA LYS A 100 11.03 14.48 7.67
C LYS A 100 12.23 13.61 8.07
N ARG A 101 11.99 12.32 8.36
CA ARG A 101 13.02 11.33 8.68
C ARG A 101 13.00 10.24 7.60
N PRO A 102 14.14 9.58 7.34
CA PRO A 102 14.16 8.42 6.46
C PRO A 102 13.12 7.38 6.89
N GLN A 103 12.15 7.07 6.02
CA GLN A 103 11.08 6.12 6.31
C GLN A 103 11.46 4.67 5.99
N ILE A 104 12.51 4.47 5.19
CA ILE A 104 13.02 3.16 4.79
C ILE A 104 14.54 3.25 4.82
N ASN A 105 15.21 2.23 5.38
CA ASN A 105 16.64 2.08 5.24
C ASN A 105 16.93 1.10 4.10
N ARG A 106 17.09 1.62 2.88
CA ARG A 106 17.25 0.79 1.68
C ARG A 106 18.72 0.44 1.49
N PRO A 107 19.11 -0.85 1.50
CA PRO A 107 20.45 -1.25 1.10
C PRO A 107 20.67 -1.01 -0.39
N LYS A 108 21.93 -1.06 -0.84
CA LYS A 108 22.23 -1.06 -2.28
C LYS A 108 21.52 -2.24 -2.95
N LEU A 109 21.05 -2.01 -4.18
CA LEU A 109 20.36 -3.03 -4.95
C LEU A 109 21.23 -4.28 -5.11
N ASN A 110 20.67 -5.44 -4.79
CA ASN A 110 21.31 -6.71 -5.11
C ASN A 110 21.16 -7.03 -6.62
N GLU A 111 21.87 -8.06 -7.10
CA GLU A 111 21.86 -8.42 -8.53
C GLU A 111 20.47 -8.79 -9.04
N CYS A 112 19.62 -9.42 -8.23
CA CYS A 112 18.24 -9.73 -8.60
C CYS A 112 17.40 -8.46 -8.74
N GLU A 113 17.51 -7.51 -7.81
CA GLU A 113 16.82 -6.21 -7.90
C GLU A 113 17.30 -5.40 -9.10
N LYS A 114 18.61 -5.41 -9.40
CA LYS A 114 19.16 -4.78 -10.61
C LYS A 114 18.60 -5.41 -11.88
N ALA A 115 18.50 -6.74 -11.93
CA ALA A 115 17.91 -7.43 -13.09
C ALA A 115 16.42 -7.08 -13.27
N ILE A 116 15.67 -6.94 -12.17
CA ILE A 116 14.27 -6.47 -12.19
C ILE A 116 14.20 -5.06 -12.74
N VAL A 117 15.02 -4.13 -12.22
CA VAL A 117 15.06 -2.74 -12.68
C VAL A 117 15.42 -2.69 -14.17
N ALA A 118 16.47 -3.39 -14.60
CA ALA A 118 16.89 -3.42 -16.00
C ALA A 118 15.81 -3.98 -16.95
N ALA A 119 15.03 -4.98 -16.51
CA ALA A 119 13.92 -5.50 -17.30
C ALA A 119 12.80 -4.47 -17.47
N PHE A 120 12.42 -3.76 -16.40
CA PHE A 120 11.34 -2.76 -16.45
C PHE A 120 11.77 -1.41 -17.04
N GLU A 121 13.07 -1.11 -17.07
CA GLU A 121 13.64 0.06 -17.77
C GLU A 121 13.80 -0.19 -19.27
N ASN A 122 13.77 -1.45 -19.74
CA ASN A 122 13.78 -1.78 -21.16
C ASN A 122 12.43 -1.40 -21.81
N PRO A 123 12.38 -0.41 -22.72
CA PRO A 123 11.13 0.07 -23.30
C PRO A 123 10.39 -0.96 -24.15
N GLU A 124 11.11 -1.83 -24.87
CA GLU A 124 10.51 -2.87 -25.72
C GLU A 124 9.82 -3.92 -24.87
N PHE A 125 10.51 -4.40 -23.83
CA PHE A 125 9.97 -5.35 -22.88
C PHE A 125 8.76 -4.76 -22.14
N TYR A 126 8.89 -3.55 -21.59
CA TYR A 126 7.83 -2.89 -20.84
C TYR A 126 6.60 -2.62 -21.73
N GLY A 127 6.82 -2.11 -22.94
CA GLY A 127 5.75 -1.84 -23.89
C GLY A 127 4.97 -3.10 -24.25
N LEU A 128 5.67 -4.18 -24.62
CA LEU A 128 5.04 -5.46 -24.95
C LEU A 128 4.26 -6.04 -23.76
N TRP A 129 4.84 -6.00 -22.56
CA TRP A 129 4.17 -6.48 -21.35
C TRP A 129 2.85 -5.73 -21.09
N ILE A 130 2.86 -4.40 -21.20
CA ILE A 130 1.66 -3.58 -21.03
C ILE A 130 0.61 -3.88 -22.11
N THR A 131 1.03 -4.07 -23.37
CA THR A 131 0.11 -4.46 -24.45
C THR A 131 -0.57 -5.79 -24.16
N LEU A 132 0.17 -6.80 -23.69
CA LEU A 132 -0.38 -8.11 -23.34
C LEU A 132 -1.39 -8.01 -22.18
N LEU A 133 -1.07 -7.24 -21.13
CA LEU A 133 -2.00 -6.99 -20.03
C LEU A 133 -3.30 -6.30 -20.48
N LEU A 134 -3.22 -5.41 -21.47
CA LEU A 134 -4.39 -4.75 -22.04
C LEU A 134 -5.26 -5.70 -22.86
N ILE A 135 -4.65 -6.63 -23.61
CA ILE A 135 -5.36 -7.67 -24.35
C ILE A 135 -6.11 -8.57 -23.36
N GLU A 136 -5.40 -9.10 -22.37
CA GLU A 136 -5.99 -9.95 -21.33
C GLU A 136 -7.16 -9.26 -20.61
N LYS A 137 -7.00 -7.96 -20.29
CA LYS A 137 -8.07 -7.18 -19.64
C LYS A 137 -9.32 -7.03 -20.52
N ARG A 138 -9.17 -6.95 -21.85
CA ARG A 138 -10.31 -6.90 -22.78
C ARG A 138 -10.98 -8.26 -22.96
N ASP A 139 -10.19 -9.33 -22.89
CA ASP A 139 -10.67 -10.70 -23.03
C ASP A 139 -11.36 -11.21 -21.75
N LEU A 140 -11.17 -10.52 -20.61
CA LEU A 140 -11.96 -10.77 -19.42
C LEU A 140 -13.45 -10.51 -19.73
N PRO A 141 -14.34 -11.48 -19.47
CA PRO A 141 -15.77 -11.25 -19.61
C PRO A 141 -16.15 -10.06 -18.74
N GLU A 142 -16.97 -9.15 -19.28
CA GLU A 142 -17.50 -8.03 -18.51
C GLU A 142 -17.97 -8.55 -17.16
N LEU A 143 -17.41 -8.01 -16.08
CA LEU A 143 -17.97 -8.16 -14.74
C LEU A 143 -19.42 -7.69 -14.85
N LYS A 144 -20.36 -8.63 -15.00
CA LYS A 144 -21.79 -8.29 -14.98
C LYS A 144 -22.01 -7.45 -13.74
N GLU A 145 -22.76 -6.35 -13.88
CA GLU A 145 -23.13 -5.43 -12.80
C GLU A 145 -23.73 -6.16 -11.58
N SER A 146 -24.13 -7.43 -11.73
CA SER A 146 -24.54 -8.35 -10.67
C SER A 146 -23.42 -8.88 -9.76
N THR A 147 -22.14 -8.55 -9.98
CA THR A 147 -21.03 -9.04 -9.15
C THR A 147 -20.87 -8.17 -7.90
N VAL A 148 -21.75 -8.37 -6.91
CA VAL A 148 -21.63 -7.75 -5.59
C VAL A 148 -20.56 -8.49 -4.79
N TRP A 149 -19.42 -7.85 -4.57
CA TRP A 149 -18.44 -8.31 -3.59
C TRP A 149 -18.95 -7.96 -2.20
N ILE A 150 -19.43 -8.97 -1.45
CA ILE A 150 -19.63 -8.82 -0.01
C ILE A 150 -18.24 -8.87 0.62
N VAL A 151 -17.70 -7.70 0.93
CA VAL A 151 -16.49 -7.58 1.76
C VAL A 151 -16.89 -7.94 3.19
N LYS A 152 -16.37 -9.06 3.69
CA LYS A 152 -16.47 -9.46 5.11
C LYS A 152 -15.53 -8.65 5.99
#